data_AF-A0A183ASY1-F1
#
_entry.id   AF-A0A183ASY1-F1
#
_cell.length_a   1.000
_cell.length_b   1.000
_cell.length_c   1.000
_cell.angle_alpha   90.00
_cell.angle_beta   90.00
_cell.angle_gamma   90.00
#
_symmetry.space_group_name_H-M   'P 1'
#
loop_
_entity.id
_entity.type
_entity.pdbx_description
1 polymer ?
#
loop_
_entity_poly.entity_id
_entity_poly.type
_entity_poly.pdbx_seq_one_letter_code
_entity_poly.pdbx_strand_id
1 'polypeptide(L)'
;MAHENDKTPQIEKSLSTILRKLKQKDSIDTATFERIRPTGTTIPRLYGLPKVHKSGVPLRPILDMCNSPYHAVAKWLARLLEPVRMTLTQHSFKDATGLIDALSGLNIKDRHMFLLDVTSLFTNVPICETIGYLCTYIENNGIDVGLPTDDLKELLFFYTHNVQFKFNEEKCQKDGVAMRSPLGPLFADVFMSKIENGPLKTYQTMRTVQKLRRRYFVRGRFYNGVFKYTRSFQCCASKFEIHDCK
;
A
#
# COMPACT_ATOMS: atom_id res chain seq x y z
N MET A 1 -21.58 -16.42 -23.68
CA MET A 1 -21.09 -15.23 -24.41
C MET A 1 -19.70 -14.94 -23.90
N ALA A 2 -18.68 -15.10 -24.74
CA ALA A 2 -17.30 -14.82 -24.37
C ALA A 2 -17.15 -13.30 -24.16
N HIS A 3 -16.60 -12.90 -23.01
CA HIS A 3 -16.32 -11.49 -22.70
C HIS A 3 -15.15 -11.03 -23.58
N GLU A 4 -15.41 -10.15 -24.54
CA GLU A 4 -14.48 -9.75 -25.60
C GLU A 4 -13.22 -8.97 -25.09
N ASN A 5 -13.18 -8.58 -23.79
CA ASN A 5 -12.09 -7.79 -23.19
C ASN A 5 -11.50 -8.38 -21.89
N ASP A 6 -11.87 -9.59 -21.46
CA ASP A 6 -11.27 -10.20 -20.26
C ASP A 6 -9.81 -10.61 -20.53
N LYS A 7 -8.85 -9.87 -19.96
CA LYS A 7 -7.40 -10.13 -20.12
C LYS A 7 -6.88 -11.09 -19.04
N THR A 8 -7.75 -11.65 -18.19
CA THR A 8 -7.38 -12.56 -17.10
C THR A 8 -6.51 -13.73 -17.60
N PRO A 9 -6.85 -14.47 -18.68
CA PRO A 9 -6.01 -15.56 -19.17
C PRO A 9 -4.61 -15.12 -19.60
N GLN A 10 -4.49 -13.93 -20.21
CA GLN A 10 -3.22 -13.34 -20.63
C GLN A 10 -2.38 -12.93 -19.41
N ILE A 11 -3.00 -12.37 -18.38
CA ILE A 11 -2.37 -12.02 -17.10
C ILE A 11 -1.89 -13.28 -16.39
N GLU A 12 -2.71 -14.33 -16.30
CA GLU A 12 -2.34 -15.62 -15.69
C GLU A 12 -1.13 -16.24 -16.41
N LYS A 13 -1.13 -16.23 -17.74
CA LYS A 13 -0.03 -16.75 -18.56
C LYS A 13 1.26 -15.97 -18.35
N SER A 14 1.17 -14.64 -18.32
CA SER A 14 2.32 -13.74 -18.10
C SER A 14 2.91 -13.95 -16.70
N LEU A 15 2.05 -13.97 -15.68
CA LEU A 15 2.46 -14.19 -14.30
C LEU A 15 3.06 -15.59 -14.10
N SER A 16 2.44 -16.63 -14.67
CA SER A 16 2.98 -17.99 -14.63
C SER A 16 4.35 -18.09 -15.31
N THR A 17 4.58 -17.29 -16.36
CA THR A 17 5.89 -17.23 -17.03
C THR A 17 6.94 -16.61 -16.13
N ILE A 18 6.65 -15.49 -15.47
CA ILE A 18 7.55 -14.86 -14.50
C ILE A 18 7.86 -15.84 -13.36
N LEU A 19 6.83 -16.42 -12.73
CA LEU A 19 6.98 -17.36 -11.63
C LEU A 19 7.80 -18.60 -12.03
N ARG A 20 7.64 -19.10 -13.26
CA ARG A 20 8.43 -20.22 -13.76
C ARG A 20 9.91 -19.85 -13.95
N LYS A 21 10.22 -18.63 -14.40
CA LYS A 21 11.61 -18.14 -14.46
C LYS A 21 12.24 -18.12 -13.07
N LEU A 22 11.50 -17.62 -12.06
CA LEU A 22 11.98 -17.60 -10.67
C LEU A 22 12.24 -19.00 -10.13
N LYS A 23 11.37 -19.96 -10.46
CA LYS A 23 11.56 -21.37 -10.12
C LYS A 23 12.82 -21.95 -10.80
N GLN A 24 13.04 -21.64 -12.09
CA GLN A 24 14.22 -22.11 -12.84
C GLN A 24 15.54 -21.53 -12.32
N LYS A 25 15.49 -20.35 -11.69
CA LYS A 25 16.62 -19.70 -11.02
C LYS A 25 16.78 -20.14 -9.55
N ASP A 26 16.01 -21.12 -9.09
CA ASP A 26 15.95 -21.56 -7.69
C ASP A 26 15.63 -20.44 -6.67
N SER A 27 15.04 -19.33 -7.12
CA SER A 27 14.63 -18.22 -6.25
C SER A 27 13.33 -18.50 -5.50
N ILE A 28 12.52 -19.45 -6.01
CA ILE A 28 11.36 -19.99 -5.31
C ILE A 28 11.33 -21.51 -5.45
N ASP A 29 10.92 -22.20 -4.39
CA ASP A 29 10.77 -23.66 -4.41
C ASP A 29 9.49 -24.10 -5.16
N THR A 30 9.42 -25.40 -5.48
CA THR A 30 8.26 -25.98 -6.17
C THR A 30 6.96 -25.79 -5.38
N ALA A 31 7.02 -25.91 -4.05
CA ALA A 31 5.85 -25.74 -3.19
C ALA A 31 5.31 -24.31 -3.21
N THR A 32 6.18 -23.30 -3.18
CA THR A 32 5.80 -21.89 -3.32
C THR A 32 5.25 -21.62 -4.69
N PHE A 33 5.90 -22.10 -5.76
CA PHE A 33 5.42 -21.94 -7.13
C PHE A 33 3.99 -22.48 -7.30
N GLU A 34 3.71 -23.72 -6.90
CA GLU A 34 2.35 -24.29 -7.03
C GLU A 34 1.32 -23.56 -6.15
N ARG A 35 1.74 -23.03 -4.99
CA ARG A 35 0.87 -22.27 -4.08
C ARG A 35 0.50 -20.90 -4.62
N ILE A 36 1.38 -20.24 -5.38
CA ILE A 36 1.18 -18.85 -5.82
C ILE A 36 0.87 -18.72 -7.31
N ARG A 37 1.04 -19.78 -8.11
CA ARG A 37 0.66 -19.78 -9.53
C ARG A 37 -0.84 -19.55 -9.66
N PRO A 38 -1.29 -18.54 -10.44
CA PRO A 38 -2.71 -18.34 -10.68
C PRO A 38 -3.27 -19.48 -11.54
N THR A 39 -4.47 -19.96 -11.23
CA THR A 39 -5.16 -20.96 -12.04
C THR A 39 -6.67 -20.80 -11.85
N GLY A 40 -7.40 -20.59 -12.95
CA GLY A 40 -8.87 -20.48 -12.92
C GLY A 40 -9.35 -19.27 -12.11
N THR A 41 -8.62 -18.17 -12.18
CA THR A 41 -8.93 -16.96 -11.43
C THR A 41 -10.01 -16.13 -12.10
N THR A 42 -10.57 -15.18 -11.34
CA THR A 42 -11.63 -14.28 -11.80
C THR A 42 -11.16 -12.84 -11.81
N ILE A 43 -11.66 -12.06 -12.77
CA ILE A 43 -11.43 -10.61 -12.81
C ILE A 43 -11.86 -9.94 -11.48
N PRO A 44 -10.99 -9.13 -10.86
CA PRO A 44 -11.33 -8.32 -9.69
C PRO A 44 -12.58 -7.45 -9.91
N ARG A 45 -13.35 -7.16 -8.86
CA ARG A 45 -14.56 -6.32 -8.95
C ARG A 45 -14.45 -5.08 -8.08
N LEU A 46 -14.71 -3.91 -8.66
CA LEU A 46 -14.80 -2.66 -7.89
C LEU A 46 -16.24 -2.45 -7.40
N TYR A 47 -16.40 -2.09 -6.13
CA TYR A 47 -17.69 -1.72 -5.56
C TYR A 47 -17.53 -0.55 -4.58
N GLY A 48 -18.63 0.15 -4.29
CA GLY A 48 -18.63 1.29 -3.37
C GLY A 48 -19.21 0.93 -2.00
N LEU A 49 -18.49 1.24 -0.92
CA LEU A 49 -19.04 1.20 0.44
C LEU A 49 -19.47 2.60 0.90
N PRO A 50 -20.71 2.80 1.38
CA PRO A 50 -21.18 4.12 1.81
C PRO A 50 -20.46 4.59 3.07
N LYS A 51 -19.98 5.85 3.06
CA LYS A 51 -19.48 6.53 4.26
C LYS A 51 -20.66 7.15 5.01
N VAL A 52 -21.47 6.33 5.69
CA VAL A 52 -22.70 6.73 6.42
C VAL A 52 -22.52 7.82 7.48
N HIS A 53 -21.28 8.07 7.91
CA HIS A 53 -20.94 9.09 8.89
C HIS A 53 -20.59 10.46 8.27
N LYS A 54 -20.67 10.63 6.95
CA LYS A 54 -20.40 11.88 6.23
C LYS A 54 -21.67 12.35 5.51
N SER A 55 -21.88 13.68 5.48
CA SER A 55 -22.98 14.29 4.71
C SER A 55 -22.89 13.90 3.23
N GLY A 56 -24.04 13.64 2.59
CA GLY A 56 -24.12 13.15 1.22
C GLY A 56 -23.71 11.68 1.02
N VAL A 57 -23.36 10.95 2.10
CA VAL A 57 -23.03 9.52 2.11
C VAL A 57 -22.10 9.11 0.94
N PRO A 58 -20.93 9.77 0.78
CA PRO A 58 -20.04 9.48 -0.34
C PRO A 58 -19.56 8.03 -0.31
N LEU A 59 -19.42 7.41 -1.49
CA LEU A 59 -18.91 6.05 -1.62
C LEU A 59 -17.40 6.00 -1.40
N ARG A 60 -16.94 4.91 -0.76
CA ARG A 60 -15.53 4.49 -0.71
C ARG A 60 -15.35 3.37 -1.73
N PRO A 61 -14.57 3.58 -2.80
CA PRO A 61 -14.26 2.49 -3.74
C PRO A 61 -13.46 1.41 -3.02
N ILE A 62 -13.84 0.16 -3.22
CA ILE A 62 -13.18 -1.04 -2.71
C ILE A 62 -12.99 -2.00 -3.87
N LEU A 63 -11.77 -2.51 -4.03
CA LEU A 63 -11.47 -3.53 -5.03
C LEU A 63 -11.48 -4.91 -4.37
N ASP A 64 -12.40 -5.77 -4.81
CA ASP A 64 -12.38 -7.19 -4.47
C ASP A 64 -11.35 -7.91 -5.33
N MET A 65 -10.23 -8.29 -4.73
CA MET A 65 -9.18 -9.08 -5.36
C MET A 65 -9.27 -10.56 -5.01
N CYS A 66 -10.26 -11.00 -4.23
CA CYS A 66 -10.41 -12.42 -3.92
C CYS A 66 -10.46 -13.25 -5.19
N ASN A 67 -9.71 -14.36 -5.22
CA ASN A 67 -9.59 -15.25 -6.38
C ASN A 67 -9.14 -14.59 -7.70
N SER A 68 -8.50 -13.41 -7.64
CA SER A 68 -7.88 -12.80 -8.82
C SER A 68 -6.50 -13.39 -9.12
N PRO A 69 -5.97 -13.21 -10.36
CA PRO A 69 -4.59 -13.59 -10.70
C PRO A 69 -3.56 -13.03 -9.73
N TYR A 70 -3.90 -11.90 -9.10
CA TYR A 70 -2.97 -11.15 -8.30
C TYR A 70 -2.90 -11.61 -6.83
N HIS A 71 -3.96 -12.20 -6.31
CA HIS A 71 -4.17 -12.30 -4.87
C HIS A 71 -3.13 -13.18 -4.14
N ALA A 72 -2.84 -14.37 -4.67
CA ALA A 72 -1.99 -15.36 -4.00
C ALA A 72 -0.54 -14.86 -3.89
N VAL A 73 0.00 -14.33 -4.97
CA VAL A 73 1.36 -13.78 -5.02
C VAL A 73 1.45 -12.47 -4.24
N ALA A 74 0.46 -11.56 -4.33
CA ALA A 74 0.46 -10.32 -3.53
C ALA A 74 0.50 -10.63 -2.02
N LYS A 75 -0.23 -11.65 -1.58
CA LYS A 75 -0.19 -12.13 -0.19
C LYS A 75 1.16 -12.74 0.18
N TRP A 76 1.79 -13.44 -0.75
CA TRP A 76 3.14 -14.00 -0.56
C TRP A 76 4.19 -12.88 -0.48
N LEU A 77 4.20 -11.93 -1.41
CA LEU A 77 5.08 -10.75 -1.38
C LEU A 77 4.90 -9.92 -0.10
N ALA A 78 3.65 -9.72 0.35
CA ALA A 78 3.39 -9.01 1.60
C ALA A 78 4.01 -9.72 2.82
N ARG A 79 4.02 -11.06 2.84
CA ARG A 79 4.69 -11.84 3.89
C ARG A 79 6.21 -11.77 3.78
N LEU A 80 6.73 -11.89 2.56
CA LEU A 80 8.15 -11.84 2.26
C LEU A 80 8.77 -10.51 2.70
N LEU A 81 8.04 -9.40 2.47
CA LEU A 81 8.51 -8.05 2.73
C LEU A 81 8.11 -7.51 4.12
N GLU A 82 7.40 -8.30 4.94
CA GLU A 82 7.02 -7.86 6.29
C GLU A 82 8.22 -7.52 7.19
N PRO A 83 9.33 -8.31 7.18
CA PRO A 83 10.54 -7.95 7.94
C PRO A 83 11.09 -6.58 7.52
N VAL A 84 11.18 -6.33 6.21
CA VAL A 84 11.63 -5.03 5.65
C VAL A 84 10.68 -3.90 6.04
N ARG A 85 9.37 -4.16 6.03
CA ARG A 85 8.36 -3.19 6.45
C ARG A 85 8.51 -2.82 7.92
N MET A 86 8.83 -3.78 8.79
CA MET A 86 9.04 -3.52 10.21
C MET A 86 10.29 -2.69 10.47
N THR A 87 11.38 -2.91 9.72
CA THR A 87 12.59 -2.09 9.84
C THR A 87 12.41 -0.67 9.31
N LEU A 88 11.58 -0.49 8.28
CA LEU A 88 11.24 0.82 7.70
C LEU A 88 10.30 1.68 8.57
N THR A 89 9.48 1.07 9.41
CA THR A 89 8.36 1.76 10.11
C THR A 89 8.64 2.04 11.59
N GLN A 90 9.87 2.45 11.91
CA GLN A 90 10.34 2.67 13.28
C GLN A 90 9.53 3.70 14.09
N HIS A 91 8.93 4.68 13.41
CA HIS A 91 8.14 5.74 14.06
C HIS A 91 6.63 5.47 14.05
N SER A 92 6.21 4.25 13.67
CA SER A 92 4.81 3.86 13.62
C SER A 92 4.43 3.10 14.88
N PHE A 93 3.42 3.60 15.60
CA PHE A 93 2.81 2.85 16.69
C PHE A 93 1.80 1.82 16.19
N LYS A 94 1.73 0.67 16.88
CA LYS A 94 0.75 -0.39 16.59
C LYS A 94 -0.66 0.02 17.00
N ASP A 95 -0.77 0.74 18.10
CA ASP A 95 -2.04 1.13 18.72
C ASP A 95 -1.94 2.48 19.44
N ALA A 96 -3.09 2.94 19.96
CA ALA A 96 -3.18 4.21 20.68
C ALA A 96 -2.46 4.18 22.04
N THR A 97 -2.41 3.02 22.69
CA THR A 97 -1.73 2.83 23.98
C THR A 97 -0.23 3.08 23.84
N GLY A 98 0.43 2.50 22.82
CA GLY A 98 1.84 2.74 22.58
C GLY A 98 2.16 4.21 22.26
N LEU A 99 1.24 4.94 21.64
CA LEU A 99 1.39 6.39 21.48
C LEU A 99 1.26 7.11 22.84
N ILE A 100 0.26 6.79 23.65
CA ILE A 100 0.07 7.41 24.97
C ILE A 100 1.30 7.20 25.84
N ASP A 101 1.83 5.99 25.87
CA ASP A 101 3.03 5.65 26.62
C ASP A 101 4.23 6.48 26.15
N ALA A 102 4.41 6.59 24.83
CA ALA A 102 5.49 7.37 24.24
C ALA A 102 5.34 8.89 24.46
N LEU A 103 4.12 9.38 24.66
CA LEU A 103 3.84 10.79 24.98
C LEU A 103 3.95 11.08 26.49
N SER A 104 3.70 10.10 27.35
CA SER A 104 3.56 10.26 28.81
C SER A 104 4.81 10.83 29.50
N GLY A 105 6.00 10.59 28.94
CA GLY A 105 7.28 11.06 29.47
C GLY A 105 7.82 12.35 28.83
N LEU A 106 7.07 13.00 27.94
CA LEU A 106 7.57 14.18 27.23
C LEU A 106 7.30 15.46 28.01
N ASN A 107 8.34 16.26 28.20
CA ASN A 107 8.17 17.65 28.65
C ASN A 107 7.71 18.52 27.47
N ILE A 108 6.42 18.89 27.49
CA ILE A 108 5.78 19.70 26.45
C ILE A 108 5.90 21.21 26.74
N LYS A 109 6.49 21.60 27.87
CA LYS A 109 6.71 23.02 28.19
C LYS A 109 7.53 23.67 27.06
N ASP A 110 7.01 24.79 26.55
CA ASP A 110 7.59 25.56 25.44
C ASP A 110 7.70 24.78 24.10
N ARG A 111 6.86 23.75 23.90
CA ARG A 111 6.75 23.00 22.65
C ARG A 111 5.38 23.12 22.01
N HIS A 112 5.34 23.05 20.69
CA HIS A 112 4.11 23.00 19.91
C HIS A 112 3.92 21.62 19.28
N MET A 113 2.68 21.12 19.33
CA MET A 113 2.28 19.89 18.66
C MET A 113 1.52 20.22 17.38
N PHE A 114 1.88 19.54 16.30
CA PHE A 114 1.17 19.63 15.02
C PHE A 114 0.55 18.28 14.67
N LEU A 115 -0.71 18.30 14.28
CA LEU A 115 -1.42 17.14 13.75
C LEU A 115 -1.58 17.30 12.25
N LEU A 116 -1.12 16.30 11.49
CA LEU A 116 -1.22 16.25 10.05
C LEU A 116 -2.03 15.02 9.65
N ASP A 117 -2.96 15.20 8.71
CA ASP A 117 -3.74 14.11 8.13
C ASP A 117 -3.35 13.93 6.66
N VAL A 118 -3.12 12.68 6.24
CA VAL A 118 -2.78 12.36 4.86
C VAL A 118 -4.06 12.06 4.10
N THR A 119 -4.36 12.87 3.09
CA THR A 119 -5.55 12.68 2.27
C THR A 119 -5.33 11.55 1.28
N SER A 120 -6.25 10.58 1.25
CA SER A 120 -6.31 9.51 0.24
C SER A 120 -4.99 8.75 0.01
N LEU A 121 -4.27 8.42 1.08
CA LEU A 121 -2.93 7.83 1.03
C LEU A 121 -2.77 6.72 -0.04
N PHE A 122 -3.62 5.69 -0.02
CA PHE A 122 -3.48 4.55 -0.95
C PHE A 122 -3.53 4.94 -2.43
N THR A 123 -4.40 5.87 -2.82
CA THR A 123 -4.53 6.27 -4.24
C THR A 123 -3.44 7.25 -4.67
N ASN A 124 -2.73 7.85 -3.72
CA ASN A 124 -1.70 8.86 -3.96
C ASN A 124 -0.28 8.31 -3.77
N VAL A 125 -0.09 7.00 -3.64
CA VAL A 125 1.24 6.39 -3.56
C VAL A 125 1.85 6.33 -4.97
N PRO A 126 2.95 7.05 -5.26
CA PRO A 126 3.65 6.93 -6.54
C PRO A 126 4.36 5.58 -6.60
N ILE A 127 3.81 4.65 -7.38
CA ILE A 127 4.23 3.24 -7.38
C ILE A 127 5.70 3.06 -7.75
N CYS A 128 6.14 3.62 -8.89
CA CYS A 128 7.50 3.44 -9.39
C CYS A 128 8.55 3.96 -8.40
N GLU A 129 8.30 5.15 -7.84
CA GLU A 129 9.17 5.79 -6.87
C GLU A 129 9.23 5.00 -5.56
N THR A 130 8.10 4.44 -5.12
CA THR A 130 8.00 3.64 -3.89
C THR A 130 8.72 2.30 -4.04
N ILE A 131 8.56 1.62 -5.18
CA ILE A 131 9.30 0.39 -5.49
C ILE A 131 10.81 0.69 -5.54
N GLY A 132 11.21 1.75 -6.23
CA GLY A 132 12.62 2.15 -6.30
C GLY A 132 13.22 2.39 -4.92
N TYR A 133 12.53 3.13 -4.06
CA TYR A 133 12.98 3.37 -2.69
C TYR A 133 13.09 2.08 -1.87
N LEU A 134 12.12 1.17 -1.99
CA LEU A 134 12.15 -0.13 -1.30
C LEU A 134 13.37 -0.95 -1.70
N CYS A 135 13.62 -1.10 -3.01
CA CYS A 135 14.75 -1.85 -3.54
C CYS A 135 16.08 -1.27 -3.06
N THR A 136 16.26 0.05 -3.19
CA THR A 136 17.47 0.74 -2.69
C THR A 136 17.65 0.57 -1.19
N TYR A 137 16.56 0.59 -0.41
CA TYR A 137 16.64 0.36 1.03
C TYR A 137 17.09 -1.08 1.36
N ILE A 138 16.55 -2.09 0.67
CA ILE A 138 16.94 -3.49 0.85
C ILE A 138 18.44 -3.67 0.57
N GLU A 139 18.92 -3.13 -0.56
CA GLU A 139 20.31 -3.22 -0.98
C GLU A 139 21.26 -2.51 0.00
N ASN A 140 20.97 -1.26 0.36
CA ASN A 140 21.82 -0.47 1.24
C ASN A 140 21.94 -1.04 2.66
N ASN A 141 20.95 -1.82 3.10
CA ASN A 141 20.95 -2.44 4.42
C ASN A 141 21.33 -3.93 4.37
N GLY A 142 21.67 -4.48 3.20
CA GLY A 142 22.03 -5.88 3.03
C GLY A 142 20.95 -6.86 3.51
N ILE A 143 19.67 -6.51 3.35
CA ILE A 143 18.56 -7.35 3.82
C ILE A 143 18.34 -8.48 2.82
N ASP A 144 18.54 -9.72 3.24
CA ASP A 144 18.20 -10.88 2.42
C ASP A 144 16.69 -11.14 2.47
N VAL A 145 16.03 -10.91 1.32
CA VAL A 145 14.61 -11.18 1.11
C VAL A 145 14.37 -12.51 0.37
N GLY A 146 15.42 -13.29 0.09
CA GLY A 146 15.32 -14.54 -0.64
C GLY A 146 14.97 -14.39 -2.12
N LEU A 147 15.07 -13.18 -2.68
CA LEU A 147 14.86 -12.88 -4.09
C LEU A 147 15.90 -11.87 -4.58
N PRO A 148 16.44 -12.01 -5.80
CA PRO A 148 17.22 -10.97 -6.44
C PRO A 148 16.42 -9.66 -6.57
N THR A 149 17.07 -8.51 -6.40
CA THR A 149 16.39 -7.19 -6.43
C THR A 149 15.64 -6.97 -7.75
N ASP A 150 16.22 -7.34 -8.89
CA ASP A 150 15.59 -7.16 -10.20
C ASP A 150 14.31 -7.98 -10.35
N ASP A 151 14.36 -9.24 -9.90
CA ASP A 151 13.21 -10.14 -9.91
C ASP A 151 12.09 -9.63 -8.96
N LEU A 152 12.48 -9.13 -7.78
CA LEU A 152 11.55 -8.49 -6.84
C LEU A 152 10.90 -7.24 -7.45
N LYS A 153 11.68 -6.41 -8.14
CA LYS A 153 11.22 -5.19 -8.78
C LYS A 153 10.26 -5.48 -9.92
N GLU A 154 10.57 -6.45 -10.77
CA GLU A 154 9.69 -6.92 -11.86
C GLU A 154 8.35 -7.41 -11.29
N LEU A 155 8.39 -8.24 -10.25
CA LEU A 155 7.18 -8.72 -9.57
C LEU A 155 6.36 -7.55 -9.02
N LEU A 156 6.95 -6.69 -8.17
CA LEU A 156 6.24 -5.57 -7.56
C LEU A 156 5.62 -4.64 -8.60
N PHE A 157 6.31 -4.40 -9.71
CA PHE A 157 5.81 -3.58 -10.81
C PHE A 157 4.62 -4.25 -11.51
N PHE A 158 4.71 -5.54 -11.82
CA PHE A 158 3.62 -6.32 -12.41
C PHE A 158 2.34 -6.28 -11.55
N TYR A 159 2.49 -6.29 -10.22
CA TYR A 159 1.36 -6.25 -9.27
C TYR A 159 0.63 -4.92 -9.18
N THR A 160 1.34 -3.84 -9.46
CA THR A 160 0.88 -2.49 -9.17
C THR A 160 0.51 -1.72 -10.43
N HIS A 161 1.04 -2.14 -11.58
CA HIS A 161 0.80 -1.49 -12.85
C HIS A 161 -0.32 -2.18 -13.65
N ASN A 162 -1.28 -1.39 -14.15
CA ASN A 162 -2.38 -1.85 -15.02
C ASN A 162 -3.21 -3.02 -14.45
N VAL A 163 -3.55 -2.96 -13.16
CA VAL A 163 -4.47 -3.93 -12.55
C VAL A 163 -5.83 -3.84 -13.22
N GLN A 164 -6.22 -4.90 -13.94
CA GLN A 164 -7.53 -4.99 -14.56
C GLN A 164 -8.59 -5.26 -13.49
N PHE A 165 -9.71 -4.55 -13.56
CA PHE A 165 -10.88 -4.85 -12.76
C PHE A 165 -12.19 -4.52 -13.50
N LYS A 166 -13.28 -5.10 -13.01
CA LYS A 166 -14.62 -4.83 -13.53
C LYS A 166 -15.33 -3.79 -12.69
N PHE A 167 -15.78 -2.73 -13.35
CA PHE A 167 -16.78 -1.77 -12.86
C PHE A 167 -17.65 -1.37 -14.04
N ASN A 168 -18.89 -1.83 -14.08
CA ASN A 168 -19.76 -1.76 -15.28
C ASN A 168 -19.10 -2.42 -16.50
N GLU A 169 -18.49 -1.63 -17.41
CA GLU A 169 -17.99 -2.03 -18.74
C GLU A 169 -16.46 -2.18 -18.88
N GLU A 170 -15.75 -2.35 -17.75
CA GLU A 170 -14.29 -2.60 -17.62
C GLU A 170 -13.40 -1.37 -17.55
N LYS A 171 -12.51 -1.39 -16.55
CA LYS A 171 -11.74 -0.22 -16.12
C LYS A 171 -10.41 -0.66 -15.49
N CYS A 172 -9.33 0.07 -15.78
CA CYS A 172 -7.98 -0.24 -15.27
C CYS A 172 -7.51 0.84 -14.28
N GLN A 173 -6.78 0.45 -13.23
CA GLN A 173 -6.10 1.39 -12.33
C GLN A 173 -4.70 1.68 -12.91
N LYS A 174 -4.41 2.95 -13.18
CA LYS A 174 -3.09 3.38 -13.71
C LYS A 174 -2.05 3.67 -12.64
N ASP A 175 -2.46 4.29 -11.52
CA ASP A 175 -1.55 4.69 -10.45
C ASP A 175 -2.20 4.60 -9.05
N GLY A 176 -1.37 4.58 -8.02
CA GLY A 176 -1.74 4.28 -6.65
C GLY A 176 -1.99 2.80 -6.41
N VAL A 177 -2.22 2.44 -5.15
CA VAL A 177 -2.48 1.06 -4.76
C VAL A 177 -3.97 0.84 -4.57
N ALA A 178 -4.50 -0.22 -5.17
CA ALA A 178 -5.89 -0.61 -4.97
C ALA A 178 -6.21 -0.79 -3.48
N MET A 179 -7.28 -0.15 -3.03
CA MET A 179 -7.77 -0.32 -1.66
C MET A 179 -8.21 -1.78 -1.48
N ARG A 180 -7.74 -2.43 -0.41
CA ARG A 180 -7.79 -3.89 -0.13
C ARG A 180 -6.78 -4.78 -0.88
N SER A 181 -5.81 -4.20 -1.59
CA SER A 181 -4.67 -5.01 -2.05
C SER A 181 -3.90 -5.54 -0.84
N PRO A 182 -3.49 -6.84 -0.82
CA PRO A 182 -2.58 -7.36 0.19
C PRO A 182 -1.29 -6.54 0.32
N LEU A 183 -0.82 -5.93 -0.78
CA LEU A 183 0.36 -5.07 -0.81
C LEU A 183 0.08 -3.60 -0.47
N GLY A 184 -1.19 -3.19 -0.40
CA GLY A 184 -1.58 -1.82 -0.10
C GLY A 184 -0.93 -1.26 1.17
N PRO A 185 -1.08 -1.92 2.32
CA PRO A 185 -0.49 -1.46 3.57
C PRO A 185 1.04 -1.34 3.49
N LEU A 186 1.70 -2.27 2.80
CA LEU A 186 3.14 -2.26 2.60
C LEU A 186 3.59 -1.01 1.84
N PHE A 187 3.04 -0.78 0.65
CA PHE A 187 3.40 0.38 -0.17
C PHE A 187 3.10 1.71 0.52
N ALA A 188 1.95 1.81 1.19
CA ALA A 188 1.62 2.98 1.98
C ALA A 188 2.67 3.23 3.09
N ASP A 189 3.10 2.17 3.76
CA ASP A 189 4.10 2.28 4.81
C ASP A 189 5.49 2.67 4.28
N VAL A 190 5.93 2.05 3.18
CA VAL A 190 7.21 2.34 2.51
C VAL A 190 7.24 3.79 2.05
N PHE A 191 6.17 4.27 1.40
CA PHE A 191 6.09 5.64 0.92
C PHE A 191 6.11 6.65 2.07
N MET A 192 5.38 6.39 3.15
CA MET A 192 5.44 7.24 4.34
C MET A 192 6.82 7.23 4.98
N SER A 193 7.49 6.08 5.02
CA SER A 193 8.87 5.97 5.51
C SER A 193 9.87 6.71 4.62
N LYS A 194 9.66 6.75 3.30
CA LYS A 194 10.45 7.58 2.37
C LYS A 194 10.28 9.07 2.67
N ILE A 195 9.05 9.54 2.86
CA ILE A 195 8.78 10.95 3.23
C ILE A 195 9.44 11.28 4.57
N GLU A 196 9.36 10.37 5.53
CA GLU A 196 9.98 10.49 6.86
C GLU A 196 11.50 10.58 6.79
N ASN A 197 12.14 9.73 6.00
CA ASN A 197 13.60 9.70 5.84
C ASN A 197 14.15 10.72 4.83
N GLY A 198 13.28 11.47 4.16
CA GLY A 198 13.63 12.51 3.19
C GLY A 198 13.20 13.89 3.68
N PRO A 199 12.15 14.51 3.10
CA PRO A 199 11.75 15.89 3.41
C PRO A 199 11.48 16.16 4.90
N LEU A 200 11.00 15.15 5.64
CA LEU A 200 10.69 15.32 7.06
C LEU A 200 11.87 15.01 7.99
N LYS A 201 12.97 14.45 7.49
CA LYS A 201 14.12 14.05 8.32
C LYS A 201 14.73 15.23 9.06
N THR A 202 14.81 16.39 8.41
CA THR A 202 15.33 17.64 9.00
C THR A 202 14.46 18.13 10.18
N TYR A 203 13.16 17.85 10.14
CA TYR A 203 12.22 18.21 11.21
C TYR A 203 12.16 17.13 12.31
N GLN A 204 12.64 15.92 12.05
CA GLN A 204 12.74 14.86 13.07
C GLN A 204 13.89 15.10 14.06
N THR A 205 14.87 15.93 13.71
CA THR A 205 15.94 16.37 14.63
C THR A 205 15.40 17.24 15.77
N MET A 206 14.20 17.83 15.61
CA MET A 206 13.38 18.28 16.74
C MET A 206 12.73 17.05 17.35
N ARG A 207 13.40 16.47 18.36
CA ARG A 207 13.00 15.24 19.05
C ARG A 207 11.49 15.24 19.27
N THR A 208 10.86 14.22 18.67
CA THR A 208 9.50 13.74 18.87
C THR A 208 8.45 14.07 17.80
N VAL A 209 8.69 13.67 16.55
CA VAL A 209 7.60 13.40 15.61
C VAL A 209 7.11 11.96 15.84
N GLN A 210 6.21 11.79 16.81
CA GLN A 210 5.53 10.53 17.09
C GLN A 210 4.25 10.43 16.26
N LYS A 211 4.13 9.43 15.37
CA LYS A 211 2.98 9.31 14.47
C LYS A 211 2.21 8.03 14.72
N LEU A 212 0.93 8.20 15.01
CA LEU A 212 -0.03 7.10 14.98
C LEU A 212 -0.50 6.88 13.55
N ARG A 213 0.02 5.85 12.87
CA ARG A 213 -0.56 5.39 11.60
C ARG A 213 -1.83 4.60 11.91
N ARG A 214 -2.96 5.28 12.12
CA ARG A 214 -4.26 4.60 12.33
C ARG A 214 -4.72 3.92 11.03
N ARG A 215 -4.39 2.63 10.86
CA ARG A 215 -4.89 1.79 9.75
C ARG A 215 -6.36 1.41 9.87
N TYR A 216 -6.98 1.59 11.04
CA TYR A 216 -8.39 1.34 11.25
C TYR A 216 -8.98 2.44 12.15
N PHE A 217 -10.03 3.10 11.65
CA PHE A 217 -10.75 4.13 12.38
C PHE A 217 -11.68 3.47 13.40
N VAL A 218 -11.41 3.62 14.69
CA VAL A 218 -12.44 3.54 15.74
C VAL A 218 -12.59 4.94 16.34
N ARG A 219 -13.83 5.42 16.30
CA ARG A 219 -14.25 6.78 16.62
C ARG A 219 -14.27 6.94 18.14
N GLY A 220 -13.19 7.45 18.74
CA GLY A 220 -13.17 7.93 20.13
C GLY A 220 -13.27 9.45 20.15
N ARG A 221 -14.33 10.00 20.74
CA ARG A 221 -14.42 11.45 21.03
C ARG A 221 -13.58 11.72 22.27
N PHE A 222 -12.61 12.61 22.17
CA PHE A 222 -12.09 13.33 23.34
C PHE A 222 -12.85 14.66 23.42
N TYR A 223 -13.60 14.86 24.51
CA TYR A 223 -14.13 16.16 24.89
C TYR A 223 -13.19 16.82 25.89
N ASN A 224 -13.14 18.16 25.84
CA ASN A 224 -12.40 19.11 26.69
C ASN A 224 -10.98 19.50 26.24
N GLY A 225 -10.91 20.15 25.08
CA GLY A 225 -9.71 20.89 24.67
C GLY A 225 -9.71 21.20 23.18
N VAL A 226 -10.54 22.16 22.78
CA VAL A 226 -10.79 22.56 21.38
C VAL A 226 -9.48 22.86 20.64
N PHE A 227 -9.25 22.20 19.49
CA PHE A 227 -8.47 22.77 18.40
C PHE A 227 -9.14 22.47 17.05
N LYS A 228 -9.78 23.50 16.48
CA LYS A 228 -10.10 23.58 15.06
C LYS A 228 -8.90 24.18 14.35
N TYR A 229 -8.30 23.48 13.38
CA TYR A 229 -7.81 24.14 12.18
C TYR A 229 -7.72 23.19 10.99
N THR A 230 -8.26 23.66 9.87
CA THR A 230 -8.14 23.13 8.51
C THR A 230 -6.95 23.77 7.84
N ARG A 231 -5.93 22.99 7.48
CA ARG A 231 -5.05 23.26 6.33
C ARG A 231 -4.53 21.93 5.81
N SER A 232 -5.14 21.49 4.71
CA SER A 232 -4.67 20.36 3.89
C SER A 232 -3.33 20.74 3.27
N PHE A 233 -2.27 19.99 3.58
CA PHE A 233 -1.13 19.92 2.68
C PHE A 233 -1.60 19.18 1.43
N GLN A 234 -1.86 19.92 0.36
CA GLN A 234 -2.21 19.38 -0.93
C GLN A 234 -0.91 18.96 -1.61
N CYS A 235 -0.45 17.74 -1.33
CA CYS A 235 0.44 17.06 -2.26
C CYS A 235 -0.37 16.88 -3.55
N CYS A 236 0.15 17.39 -4.68
CA CYS A 236 -0.54 17.48 -5.96
C CYS A 236 -1.43 16.26 -6.20
N ALA A 237 -2.73 16.52 -6.34
CA ALA A 237 -3.73 15.52 -6.57
C ALA A 237 -3.47 14.82 -7.91
N SER A 238 -2.96 13.60 -7.88
CA SER A 238 -3.34 12.64 -8.90
C SER A 238 -4.78 12.22 -8.58
N LYS A 239 -5.71 12.63 -9.44
CA LYS A 239 -7.07 12.11 -9.41
C LYS A 239 -6.99 10.58 -9.49
N PHE A 240 -7.89 9.89 -8.78
CA PHE A 240 -8.20 8.51 -9.10
C PHE A 240 -8.89 8.52 -10.47
N GLU A 241 -8.09 8.53 -11.52
CA GLU A 241 -8.56 8.50 -12.89
C GLU A 241 -8.72 7.05 -13.29
N ILE A 242 -9.98 6.64 -13.43
CA ILE A 242 -10.30 5.35 -13.98
C ILE A 242 -10.35 5.51 -15.49
N HIS A 243 -9.55 4.73 -16.20
CA HIS A 243 -9.49 4.77 -17.65
C HIS A 243 -9.93 3.45 -18.26
N ASP A 244 -10.38 3.53 -19.50
CA ASP A 244 -10.63 2.36 -20.33
C ASP A 244 -9.30 1.64 -20.58
N CYS A 245 -9.33 0.31 -20.52
CA CYS A 245 -8.16 -0.52 -20.78
C CYS A 245 -7.90 -0.52 -22.30
N LYS A 246 -6.97 0.32 -22.77
CA LYS A 246 -6.41 0.18 -24.13
C LYS A 246 -5.51 -1.05 -24.21
#